data_AF-I3W6C7-F1
#
_entry.id   AF-I3W6C7-F1
#
_cell.length_a   1.000
_cell.length_b   1.000
_cell.length_c   1.000
_cell.angle_alpha   90.00
_cell.angle_beta   90.00
_cell.angle_gamma   90.00
#
_symmetry.space_group_name_H-M   'P 1'
#
loop_
_entity.id
_entity.type
_entity.pdbx_description
1 polymer ?
#
loop_
_entity_poly.entity_id
_entity_poly.type
_entity_poly.pdbx_seq_one_letter_code
_entity_poly.pdbx_strand_id
1 'polypeptide(L)'
;EENFNGYFGATAEPTLNEATAAGYKRYGVSTKVEPGRYNYHGFDARFDVSKTPNEPHRHGYIVEINPADAASVPVKHTALGRFKHENAACVVAPSGQVVIYMGDDERGEFMYKWVSRDIYVPGGDTSTLLVEGTLYAATFKDDLTGAWLALTPESTGMSAAEIAVFTRTAASKVGATTMDRPEWVAVNPTAPEAYCCLTN
;
A
#
# COMPACT_ATOMS: atom_id res chain seq x y z
N GLU A 1 2.92 -2.52 6.54
CA GLU A 1 2.14 -3.72 6.95
C GLU A 1 2.00 -4.60 5.73
N GLU A 2 2.49 -5.84 5.78
CA GLU A 2 2.63 -6.68 4.57
C GLU A 2 1.52 -7.73 4.48
N ASN A 3 1.71 -8.97 4.95
CA ASN A 3 0.70 -10.05 4.92
C ASN A 3 -0.47 -9.90 5.93
N PHE A 4 -1.08 -8.71 6.00
CA PHE A 4 -2.16 -8.41 6.96
C PHE A 4 -3.42 -9.25 6.73
N ASN A 5 -3.72 -9.60 5.48
CA ASN A 5 -4.92 -10.32 5.07
C ASN A 5 -5.02 -11.70 5.73
N GLY A 6 -3.88 -12.34 6.03
CA GLY A 6 -3.83 -13.68 6.62
C GLY A 6 -4.35 -13.77 8.05
N TYR A 7 -4.43 -12.64 8.77
CA TYR A 7 -4.91 -12.58 10.15
C TYR A 7 -6.44 -12.52 10.27
N PHE A 8 -7.15 -12.31 9.16
CA PHE A 8 -8.60 -12.22 9.13
C PHE A 8 -9.24 -13.54 8.69
N GLY A 9 -10.45 -13.79 9.19
CA GLY A 9 -11.26 -14.96 8.83
C GLY A 9 -12.72 -14.74 9.20
N ALA A 10 -13.55 -15.78 9.07
CA ALA A 10 -14.98 -15.68 9.31
C ALA A 10 -15.49 -16.80 10.23
N THR A 11 -16.35 -16.48 11.19
CA THR A 11 -17.06 -17.50 12.01
C THR A 11 -18.46 -17.83 11.48
N ALA A 12 -18.97 -17.01 10.55
CA ALA A 12 -20.20 -17.22 9.80
C ALA A 12 -20.07 -16.61 8.40
N GLU A 13 -20.98 -16.91 7.49
CA GLU A 13 -20.96 -16.33 6.15
C GLU A 13 -21.11 -14.79 6.22
N PRO A 14 -20.12 -14.01 5.75
CA PRO A 14 -20.17 -12.55 5.86
C PRO A 14 -21.14 -11.94 4.85
N THR A 15 -21.94 -10.96 5.28
CA THR A 15 -22.77 -10.16 4.37
C THR A 15 -21.97 -8.94 3.91
N LEU A 16 -21.48 -8.97 2.67
CA LEU A 16 -20.61 -7.93 2.10
C LEU A 16 -21.31 -7.19 0.95
N ASN A 17 -21.06 -5.89 0.83
CA ASN A 17 -21.38 -5.18 -0.40
C ASN A 17 -20.39 -5.56 -1.53
N GLU A 18 -20.75 -5.26 -2.77
CA GLU A 18 -19.98 -5.65 -3.96
C GLU A 18 -18.53 -5.14 -3.92
N ALA A 19 -18.32 -3.87 -3.56
CA ALA A 19 -16.98 -3.27 -3.47
C ALA A 19 -16.10 -3.98 -2.43
N THR A 20 -16.66 -4.31 -1.26
CA THR A 20 -15.93 -5.01 -0.19
C THR A 20 -15.62 -6.44 -0.59
N ALA A 21 -16.58 -7.16 -1.19
CA ALA A 21 -16.35 -8.53 -1.68
C ALA A 21 -15.28 -8.58 -2.78
N ALA A 22 -15.31 -7.65 -3.74
CA ALA A 22 -14.30 -7.50 -4.77
C ALA A 22 -12.93 -7.16 -4.18
N GLY A 23 -12.89 -6.24 -3.21
CA GLY A 23 -11.69 -5.90 -2.46
C GLY A 23 -11.12 -7.09 -1.71
N TYR A 24 -11.94 -7.86 -1.00
CA TYR A 24 -11.49 -9.06 -0.28
C TYR A 24 -10.84 -10.07 -1.23
N LYS A 25 -11.47 -10.32 -2.38
CA LYS A 25 -10.92 -11.18 -3.41
C LYS A 25 -9.57 -10.66 -3.93
N ARG A 26 -9.45 -9.36 -4.21
CA ARG A 26 -8.22 -8.74 -4.73
C ARG A 26 -7.07 -8.70 -3.72
N TYR A 27 -7.38 -8.62 -2.43
CA TYR A 27 -6.39 -8.53 -1.35
C TYR A 27 -6.17 -9.88 -0.62
N GLY A 28 -6.84 -10.95 -1.07
CA GLY A 28 -6.72 -12.28 -0.48
C GLY A 28 -7.25 -12.39 0.95
N VAL A 29 -8.29 -11.62 1.32
CA VAL A 29 -8.97 -11.75 2.61
C VAL A 29 -9.96 -12.91 2.52
N SER A 30 -9.80 -13.92 3.39
CA SER A 30 -10.65 -15.10 3.37
C SER A 30 -12.05 -14.81 3.94
N THR A 31 -13.08 -15.24 3.22
CA THR A 31 -14.47 -15.28 3.72
C THR A 31 -14.90 -16.69 4.14
N LYS A 32 -14.01 -17.68 4.03
CA LYS A 32 -14.33 -19.07 4.39
C LYS A 32 -14.60 -19.18 5.88
N VAL A 33 -15.65 -19.94 6.22
CA VAL A 33 -15.99 -20.27 7.61
C VAL A 33 -15.17 -21.47 8.07
N GLU A 34 -13.94 -21.21 8.48
CA GLU A 34 -13.01 -22.23 8.99
C GLU A 34 -11.97 -21.59 9.94
N PRO A 35 -11.29 -22.37 10.79
CA PRO A 35 -10.28 -21.83 11.70
C PRO A 35 -9.09 -21.14 11.00
N GLY A 36 -8.77 -21.51 9.75
CA GLY A 36 -7.63 -20.96 9.03
C GLY A 36 -6.29 -21.22 9.73
N ARG A 37 -5.24 -20.46 9.34
CA ARG A 37 -3.87 -20.64 9.87
C ARG A 37 -3.68 -20.08 11.28
N TYR A 38 -4.17 -18.86 11.54
CA TYR A 38 -3.95 -18.17 12.82
C TYR A 38 -5.18 -18.20 13.74
N ASN A 39 -6.38 -18.37 13.19
CA ASN A 39 -7.66 -18.50 13.92
C ASN A 39 -7.97 -17.36 14.93
N TYR A 40 -7.53 -16.13 14.68
CA TYR A 40 -7.81 -15.01 15.58
C TYR A 40 -9.31 -14.66 15.60
N HIS A 41 -10.00 -14.74 14.46
CA HIS A 41 -11.44 -14.48 14.34
C HIS A 41 -12.32 -15.38 15.19
N GLY A 42 -11.84 -16.58 15.57
CA GLY A 42 -12.52 -17.48 16.49
C GLY A 42 -12.58 -16.96 17.93
N PHE A 43 -11.70 -16.01 18.30
CA PHE A 43 -11.54 -15.55 19.68
C PHE A 43 -11.59 -14.03 19.86
N ASP A 44 -11.29 -13.25 18.82
CA ASP A 44 -11.39 -11.79 18.79
C ASP A 44 -12.26 -11.36 17.60
N ALA A 45 -13.42 -10.78 17.90
CA ALA A 45 -14.40 -10.35 16.92
C ALA A 45 -13.86 -9.31 15.93
N ARG A 46 -12.79 -8.59 16.27
CA ARG A 46 -12.13 -7.63 15.37
C ARG A 46 -11.57 -8.28 14.10
N PHE A 47 -11.13 -9.53 14.19
CA PHE A 47 -10.59 -10.27 13.05
C PHE A 47 -11.66 -11.08 12.29
N ASP A 48 -12.88 -11.11 12.81
CA ASP A 48 -14.01 -11.83 12.24
C ASP A 48 -14.75 -10.95 11.22
N VAL A 49 -14.49 -11.18 9.93
CA VAL A 49 -15.06 -10.37 8.85
C VAL A 49 -16.57 -10.49 8.73
N SER A 50 -17.19 -11.51 9.36
CA SER A 50 -18.65 -11.61 9.48
C SER A 50 -19.25 -10.61 10.47
N LYS A 51 -18.42 -10.04 11.37
CA LYS A 51 -18.82 -9.05 12.39
C LYS A 51 -18.23 -7.67 12.13
N THR A 52 -16.97 -7.60 11.69
CA THR A 52 -16.24 -6.35 11.43
C THR A 52 -15.70 -6.29 10.00
N PRO A 53 -16.57 -6.25 8.99
CA PRO A 53 -16.18 -6.35 7.57
C PRO A 53 -15.29 -5.20 7.07
N ASN A 54 -15.25 -4.07 7.78
CA ASN A 54 -14.38 -2.95 7.42
C ASN A 54 -13.00 -3.00 8.10
N GLU A 55 -12.78 -3.89 9.07
CA GLU A 55 -11.49 -3.94 9.78
C GLU A 55 -10.32 -4.28 8.86
N PRO A 56 -10.42 -5.21 7.88
CA PRO A 56 -9.34 -5.42 6.91
C PRO A 56 -8.93 -4.15 6.15
N HIS A 57 -9.86 -3.20 5.93
CA HIS A 57 -9.57 -1.92 5.26
C HIS A 57 -8.79 -0.94 6.14
N ARG A 58 -8.61 -1.23 7.43
CA ARG A 58 -7.81 -0.42 8.37
C ARG A 58 -6.36 -0.93 8.50
N HIS A 59 -5.98 -1.93 7.71
CA HIS A 59 -4.63 -2.52 7.67
C HIS A 59 -4.09 -2.61 6.23
N GLY A 60 -2.78 -2.79 6.09
CA GLY A 60 -2.07 -2.80 4.81
C GLY A 60 -1.48 -1.43 4.46
N TYR A 61 -1.06 -0.65 5.46
CA TYR A 61 -0.51 0.69 5.28
C TYR A 61 0.95 0.78 5.72
N ILE A 62 1.65 1.81 5.23
CA ILE A 62 2.85 2.34 5.87
C ILE A 62 2.44 3.06 7.17
N VAL A 63 3.16 2.80 8.25
CA VAL A 63 2.92 3.40 9.55
C VAL A 63 4.16 4.18 9.98
N GLU A 64 4.02 5.49 10.18
CA GLU A 64 5.07 6.34 10.71
C GLU A 64 5.08 6.26 12.23
N ILE A 65 6.28 6.13 12.79
CA ILE A 65 6.53 6.04 14.22
C ILE A 65 7.59 7.09 14.54
N ASN A 66 7.39 7.89 15.59
CA ASN A 66 8.43 8.76 16.11
C ASN A 66 9.19 8.04 17.23
N PRO A 67 10.40 7.53 16.98
CA PRO A 67 11.17 6.79 17.98
C PRO A 67 11.74 7.69 19.09
N ALA A 68 11.75 9.02 18.89
CA ALA A 68 12.26 9.97 19.88
C ALA A 68 11.21 10.37 20.93
N ASP A 69 9.94 10.07 20.68
CA ASP A 69 8.83 10.36 21.60
C ASP A 69 7.98 9.12 21.83
N ALA A 70 8.15 8.50 23.00
CA ALA A 70 7.42 7.30 23.39
C ALA A 70 5.91 7.54 23.64
N ALA A 71 5.48 8.80 23.80
CA ALA A 71 4.06 9.15 23.92
C ALA A 71 3.40 9.42 22.56
N SER A 72 4.19 9.53 21.49
CA SER A 72 3.67 9.74 20.15
C SER A 72 2.79 8.57 19.70
N VAL A 73 1.70 8.89 19.00
CA VAL A 73 0.79 7.89 18.44
C VAL A 73 1.22 7.61 17.00
N PRO A 74 1.57 6.37 16.63
CA PRO A 74 1.90 6.03 15.26
C PRO A 74 0.77 6.35 14.28
N VAL A 75 1.12 6.81 13.08
CA VAL A 75 0.16 7.29 12.07
C VAL A 75 0.19 6.37 10.87
N LYS A 76 -0.97 5.87 10.45
CA LYS A 76 -1.12 5.15 9.17
C LYS A 76 -1.27 6.15 8.03
N HIS A 77 -0.33 6.15 7.09
CA HIS A 77 -0.33 7.08 5.97
C HIS A 77 -1.10 6.52 4.78
N THR A 78 -2.41 6.82 4.74
CA THR A 78 -3.30 6.30 3.68
C THR A 78 -2.98 6.84 2.29
N ALA A 79 -2.33 8.00 2.19
CA ALA A 79 -1.96 8.61 0.91
C ALA A 79 -0.91 7.78 0.15
N LEU A 80 -0.10 6.98 0.87
CA LEU A 80 0.87 6.04 0.29
C LEU A 80 0.20 4.76 -0.24
N GLY A 81 -1.13 4.63 -0.08
CA GLY A 81 -1.91 3.53 -0.60
C GLY A 81 -1.94 2.31 0.32
N ARG A 82 -2.88 1.40 0.03
CA ARG A 82 -3.13 0.17 0.77
C ARG A 82 -2.81 -1.05 -0.08
N PHE A 83 -1.85 -1.86 0.38
CA PHE A 83 -1.41 -3.12 -0.22
C PHE A 83 -0.47 -3.87 0.73
N LYS A 84 0.19 -4.94 0.27
CA LYS A 84 1.12 -5.72 1.11
C LYS A 84 2.51 -5.10 1.02
N HIS A 85 2.67 -3.99 1.73
CA HIS A 85 3.92 -3.21 1.73
C HIS A 85 5.06 -4.01 2.31
N GLU A 86 6.10 -4.27 1.52
CA GLU A 86 7.33 -4.92 1.99
C GLU A 86 8.22 -3.92 2.77
N ASN A 87 8.76 -2.91 2.07
CA ASN A 87 9.49 -1.80 2.68
C ASN A 87 9.08 -0.44 2.07
N ALA A 88 9.65 0.63 2.61
CA ALA A 88 9.46 2.00 2.10
C ALA A 88 10.84 2.68 1.94
N ALA A 89 11.35 2.72 0.71
CA ALA A 89 12.63 3.32 0.40
C ALA A 89 12.50 4.82 0.18
N CYS A 90 12.85 5.61 1.20
CA CYS A 90 12.69 7.06 1.22
C CYS A 90 13.95 7.79 0.73
N VAL A 91 13.78 8.79 -0.12
CA VAL A 91 14.84 9.70 -0.60
C VAL A 91 14.30 11.12 -0.76
N VAL A 92 15.17 12.12 -0.61
CA VAL A 92 14.85 13.51 -1.01
C VAL A 92 15.37 13.70 -2.44
N ALA A 93 14.46 13.95 -3.38
CA ALA A 93 14.82 14.17 -4.78
C ALA A 93 15.59 15.49 -4.96
N PRO A 94 16.31 15.70 -6.09
CA PRO A 94 16.94 17.00 -6.38
C PRO A 94 15.99 18.20 -6.38
N SER A 95 14.68 17.96 -6.57
CA SER A 95 13.63 18.99 -6.43
C SER A 95 13.33 19.38 -4.98
N GLY A 96 13.88 18.67 -3.99
CA GLY A 96 13.60 18.83 -2.57
C GLY A 96 12.38 18.03 -2.08
N GLN A 97 11.61 17.42 -2.97
CA GLN A 97 10.44 16.61 -2.60
C GLN A 97 10.87 15.27 -1.97
N VAL A 98 10.07 14.79 -1.03
CA VAL A 98 10.19 13.43 -0.49
C VAL A 98 9.61 12.45 -1.50
N VAL A 99 10.39 11.42 -1.82
CA VAL A 99 10.00 10.32 -2.69
C VAL A 99 10.12 9.01 -1.90
N ILE A 100 9.09 8.17 -1.97
CA ILE A 100 9.11 6.85 -1.34
C ILE A 100 8.77 5.80 -2.39
N TYR A 101 9.67 4.86 -2.60
CA TYR A 101 9.44 3.69 -3.44
C TYR A 101 8.99 2.51 -2.58
N MET A 102 7.97 1.76 -3.05
CA MET A 102 7.33 0.68 -2.29
C MET A 102 7.03 -0.51 -3.22
N GLY A 103 7.30 -1.72 -2.74
CA GLY A 103 6.88 -2.97 -3.36
C GLY A 103 5.61 -3.53 -2.71
N ASP A 104 4.76 -4.17 -3.52
CA ASP A 104 3.63 -4.97 -3.08
C ASP A 104 3.95 -6.45 -3.26
N ASP A 105 4.36 -7.12 -2.18
CA ASP A 105 4.88 -8.49 -2.24
C ASP A 105 3.75 -9.52 -2.42
N GLU A 106 3.29 -9.64 -3.67
CA GLU A 106 2.44 -10.72 -4.13
C GLU A 106 2.65 -10.95 -5.64
N ARG A 107 2.51 -12.20 -6.08
CA ARG A 107 2.71 -12.55 -7.49
C ARG A 107 1.74 -11.77 -8.36
N GLY A 108 2.30 -11.05 -9.35
CA GLY A 108 1.53 -10.30 -10.32
C GLY A 108 1.00 -8.96 -9.80
N GLU A 109 1.40 -8.50 -8.62
CA GLU A 109 1.11 -7.14 -8.15
C GLU A 109 2.24 -6.16 -8.54
N PHE A 110 2.25 -4.95 -7.97
CA PHE A 110 2.90 -3.80 -8.60
C PHE A 110 4.01 -3.15 -7.76
N MET A 111 4.81 -2.32 -8.42
CA MET A 111 5.69 -1.36 -7.77
C MET A 111 5.06 0.03 -7.74
N TYR A 112 5.27 0.76 -6.64
CA TYR A 112 4.68 2.06 -6.39
C TYR A 112 5.73 3.12 -6.04
N LYS A 113 5.35 4.38 -6.26
CA LYS A 113 6.15 5.56 -5.89
C LYS A 113 5.23 6.64 -5.34
N TRP A 114 5.55 7.17 -4.17
CA TRP A 114 4.97 8.41 -3.64
C TRP A 114 5.89 9.59 -3.95
N VAL A 115 5.31 10.74 -4.29
CA VAL A 115 6.03 12.02 -4.38
C VAL A 115 5.24 13.07 -3.60
N SER A 116 5.86 13.68 -2.60
CA SER A 116 5.24 14.74 -1.80
C SER A 116 4.93 15.98 -2.65
N ARG A 117 3.86 16.71 -2.31
CA ARG A 117 3.57 18.02 -2.90
C ARG A 117 4.62 19.04 -2.47
N ASP A 118 4.90 19.07 -1.17
CA ASP A 118 5.79 20.04 -0.55
C ASP A 118 7.23 19.50 -0.47
N ILE A 119 8.21 20.39 -0.27
CA ILE A 119 9.63 20.04 -0.16
C ILE A 119 10.02 19.78 1.30
N TYR A 120 10.98 18.88 1.50
CA TYR A 120 11.62 18.69 2.79
C TYR A 120 12.57 19.85 3.09
N VAL A 121 12.43 20.42 4.29
CA VAL A 121 13.34 21.44 4.82
C VAL A 121 13.92 20.91 6.14
N PRO A 122 15.26 20.81 6.30
CA PRO A 122 15.87 20.37 7.55
C PRO A 122 15.37 21.19 8.75
N GLY A 123 14.81 20.50 9.76
CA GLY A 123 14.24 21.12 10.96
C GLY A 123 12.89 21.83 10.74
N GLY A 124 12.32 21.76 9.53
CA GLY A 124 11.00 22.29 9.21
C GLY A 124 9.86 21.35 9.57
N ASP A 125 8.64 21.80 9.32
CA ASP A 125 7.44 20.98 9.46
C ASP A 125 7.40 19.88 8.40
N THR A 126 7.12 18.65 8.83
CA THR A 126 7.03 17.46 7.96
C THR A 126 5.60 16.94 7.84
N SER A 127 4.62 17.58 8.49
CA SER A 127 3.24 17.09 8.63
C SER A 127 2.52 16.85 7.29
N THR A 128 2.92 17.54 6.23
CA THR A 128 2.31 17.40 4.89
C THR A 128 3.02 16.39 3.99
N LEU A 129 4.27 16.00 4.29
CA LEU A 129 5.14 15.29 3.33
C LEU A 129 4.63 13.89 2.94
N LEU A 130 3.89 13.23 3.84
CA LEU A 130 3.32 11.90 3.62
C LEU A 130 1.79 11.91 3.49
N VAL A 131 1.19 13.10 3.46
CA VAL A 131 -0.26 13.31 3.40
C VAL A 131 -0.66 13.97 2.09
N GLU A 132 0.11 14.96 1.65
CA GLU A 132 -0.14 15.78 0.46
C GLU A 132 0.86 15.44 -0.63
N GLY A 133 0.38 14.93 -1.76
CA GLY A 133 1.23 14.49 -2.86
C GLY A 133 0.51 13.58 -3.84
N THR A 134 1.29 12.82 -4.60
CA THR A 134 0.76 11.94 -5.64
C THR A 134 1.37 10.54 -5.51
N LEU A 135 0.50 9.54 -5.48
CA LEU A 135 0.86 8.13 -5.58
C LEU A 135 0.90 7.70 -7.05
N TYR A 136 1.89 6.90 -7.42
CA TYR A 136 2.09 6.37 -8.75
C TYR A 136 2.28 4.87 -8.73
N ALA A 137 1.89 4.18 -9.80
CA ALA A 137 2.24 2.80 -10.09
C ALA A 137 3.19 2.72 -11.29
N ALA A 138 4.09 1.74 -11.31
CA ALA A 138 5.05 1.55 -12.40
C ALA A 138 4.42 0.86 -13.62
N THR A 139 4.87 1.26 -14.80
CA THR A 139 4.73 0.48 -16.04
C THR A 139 6.09 0.34 -16.71
N PHE A 140 6.38 -0.83 -17.25
CA PHE A 140 7.62 -1.18 -17.93
C PHE A 140 7.31 -1.70 -19.33
N LYS A 141 8.17 -1.35 -20.30
CA LYS A 141 8.06 -1.76 -21.70
C LYS A 141 9.21 -2.69 -22.07
N ASP A 142 9.05 -3.43 -23.16
CA ASP A 142 10.04 -4.37 -23.69
C ASP A 142 11.33 -3.69 -24.21
N ASP A 143 11.34 -2.36 -24.34
CA ASP A 143 12.50 -1.55 -24.73
C ASP A 143 13.36 -1.09 -23.53
N LEU A 144 13.15 -1.67 -22.36
CA LEU A 144 13.80 -1.34 -21.08
C LEU A 144 13.49 0.07 -20.56
N THR A 145 12.50 0.75 -21.13
CA THR A 145 11.97 2.00 -20.57
C THR A 145 10.76 1.73 -19.68
N GLY A 146 10.45 2.70 -18.82
CA GLY A 146 9.27 2.65 -17.97
C GLY A 146 8.72 4.04 -17.68
N ALA A 147 7.55 4.07 -17.08
CA ALA A 147 6.89 5.29 -16.66
C ALA A 147 6.19 5.11 -15.30
N TRP A 148 5.95 6.23 -14.64
CA TRP A 148 5.16 6.30 -13.42
C TRP A 148 3.77 6.81 -13.76
N LEU A 149 2.76 5.98 -13.57
CA LEU A 149 1.36 6.27 -13.86
C LEU A 149 0.70 6.83 -12.61
N ALA A 150 0.24 8.08 -12.65
CA ALA A 150 -0.39 8.72 -11.51
C ALA A 150 -1.71 8.03 -11.15
N LEU A 151 -1.95 7.82 -9.85
CA LEU A 151 -3.20 7.30 -9.32
C LEU A 151 -4.03 8.47 -8.79
N THR A 152 -4.80 9.10 -9.66
CA THR A 152 -5.69 10.22 -9.33
C THR A 152 -7.13 9.89 -9.71
N PRO A 153 -8.12 10.67 -9.23
CA PRO A 153 -9.49 10.47 -9.67
C PRO A 153 -9.69 10.54 -11.17
N GLU A 154 -8.95 11.40 -11.86
CA GLU A 154 -9.03 11.58 -13.30
C GLU A 154 -8.45 10.37 -14.06
N SER A 155 -7.31 9.82 -13.61
CA SER A 155 -6.67 8.70 -14.29
C SER A 155 -7.34 7.35 -14.01
N THR A 156 -7.98 7.21 -12.84
CA THR A 156 -8.55 5.93 -12.37
C THR A 156 -10.09 5.90 -12.45
N GLY A 157 -10.75 7.06 -12.53
CA GLY A 157 -12.19 7.17 -12.35
C GLY A 157 -12.67 6.71 -10.97
N MET A 158 -11.82 6.81 -9.94
CA MET A 158 -12.11 6.43 -8.54
C MET A 158 -11.96 7.67 -7.65
N SER A 159 -12.71 7.76 -6.55
CA SER A 159 -12.46 8.83 -5.57
C SER A 159 -11.09 8.64 -4.88
N ALA A 160 -10.54 9.71 -4.32
CA ALA A 160 -9.26 9.64 -3.58
C ALA A 160 -9.31 8.62 -2.43
N ALA A 161 -10.44 8.54 -1.72
CA ALA A 161 -10.65 7.56 -0.65
C ALA A 161 -10.65 6.11 -1.17
N GLU A 162 -11.29 5.86 -2.31
CA GLU A 162 -11.27 4.54 -2.95
C GLU A 162 -9.86 4.17 -3.44
N ILE A 163 -9.10 5.12 -3.99
CA ILE A 163 -7.70 4.89 -4.38
C ILE A 163 -6.85 4.52 -3.16
N ALA A 164 -7.05 5.18 -2.02
CA ALA A 164 -6.31 4.91 -0.79
C ALA A 164 -6.64 3.53 -0.16
N VAL A 165 -7.85 3.01 -0.36
CA VAL A 165 -8.28 1.71 0.21
C VAL A 165 -8.11 0.55 -0.78
N PHE A 166 -8.34 0.80 -2.07
CA PHE A 166 -8.32 -0.16 -3.17
C PHE A 166 -7.23 0.18 -4.20
N THR A 167 -6.04 0.54 -3.71
CA THR A 167 -4.89 0.97 -4.51
C THR A 167 -4.50 -0.04 -5.60
N ARG A 168 -4.56 -1.34 -5.29
CA ARG A 168 -4.34 -2.42 -6.27
C ARG A 168 -5.31 -2.31 -7.47
N THR A 169 -6.59 -2.02 -7.21
CA THR A 169 -7.60 -1.82 -8.26
C THR A 169 -7.31 -0.55 -9.07
N ALA A 170 -6.92 0.54 -8.42
CA ALA A 170 -6.54 1.78 -9.08
C ALA A 170 -5.33 1.59 -10.02
N ALA A 171 -4.29 0.87 -9.57
CA ALA A 171 -3.12 0.56 -10.36
C ALA A 171 -3.44 -0.34 -11.57
N SER A 172 -4.34 -1.32 -11.41
CA SER A 172 -4.84 -2.11 -12.55
C SER A 172 -5.57 -1.27 -13.58
N LYS A 173 -6.39 -0.29 -13.15
CA LYS A 173 -7.15 0.58 -14.08
C LYS A 173 -6.25 1.44 -14.96
N VAL A 174 -5.11 1.89 -14.44
CA VAL A 174 -4.14 2.68 -15.22
C VAL A 174 -3.19 1.81 -16.05
N GLY A 175 -3.22 0.48 -15.91
CA GLY A 175 -2.39 -0.44 -16.68
C GLY A 175 -0.96 -0.60 -16.13
N ALA A 176 -0.80 -0.62 -14.81
CA ALA A 176 0.47 -0.95 -14.17
C ALA A 176 0.98 -2.34 -14.58
N THR A 177 2.30 -2.49 -14.69
CA THR A 177 2.91 -3.77 -15.07
C THR A 177 2.94 -4.71 -13.87
N THR A 178 2.40 -5.92 -14.05
CA THR A 178 2.46 -7.00 -13.05
C THR A 178 3.90 -7.47 -12.85
N MET A 179 4.32 -7.68 -11.60
CA MET A 179 5.71 -7.97 -11.25
C MET A 179 5.86 -9.32 -10.54
N ASP A 180 7.06 -9.89 -10.61
CA ASP A 180 7.44 -11.12 -9.91
C ASP A 180 7.78 -10.83 -8.45
N ARG A 181 6.75 -10.59 -7.62
CA ARG A 181 6.86 -10.35 -6.17
C ARG A 181 7.89 -9.28 -5.80
N PRO A 182 7.55 -7.99 -5.98
CA PRO A 182 8.44 -6.90 -5.60
C PRO A 182 8.57 -6.81 -4.08
N GLU A 183 9.74 -7.23 -3.59
CA GLU A 183 10.10 -7.17 -2.16
C GLU A 183 10.86 -5.85 -1.88
N TRP A 184 12.08 -5.92 -1.34
CA TRP A 184 12.80 -4.73 -0.87
C TRP A 184 13.24 -3.83 -2.01
N VAL A 185 13.04 -2.52 -1.80
CA VAL A 185 13.61 -1.44 -2.62
C VAL A 185 14.75 -0.74 -1.86
N ALA A 186 15.82 -0.39 -2.56
CA ALA A 186 16.88 0.48 -2.06
C ALA A 186 17.20 1.58 -3.07
N VAL A 187 17.55 2.77 -2.59
CA VAL A 187 17.94 3.92 -3.44
C VAL A 187 19.43 4.19 -3.25
N ASN A 188 20.15 4.41 -4.35
CA ASN A 188 21.55 4.78 -4.31
C ASN A 188 21.71 6.20 -3.75
N PRO A 189 22.48 6.43 -2.66
CA PRO A 189 22.63 7.76 -2.09
C PRO A 189 23.52 8.70 -2.92
N THR A 190 24.20 8.20 -3.95
CA THR A 190 25.20 8.94 -4.74
C THR A 190 24.88 9.04 -6.23
N ALA A 191 23.87 8.32 -6.71
CA ALA A 191 23.44 8.30 -8.10
C ALA A 191 21.90 8.19 -8.21
N PRO A 192 21.28 8.63 -9.32
CA PRO A 192 19.83 8.55 -9.52
C PRO A 192 19.40 7.12 -9.89
N GLU A 193 19.64 6.16 -9.01
CA GLU A 193 19.40 4.74 -9.21
C GLU A 193 18.58 4.17 -8.04
N ALA A 194 17.68 3.25 -8.36
CA ALA A 194 16.94 2.45 -7.39
C ALA A 194 16.99 0.97 -7.80
N TYR A 195 17.02 0.09 -6.82
CA TYR A 195 17.11 -1.35 -6.98
C TYR A 195 15.92 -1.99 -6.27
N CYS A 196 15.25 -2.94 -6.92
CA CYS A 196 14.13 -3.69 -6.36
C CYS A 196 14.39 -5.18 -6.52
N CYS A 197 14.19 -5.95 -5.45
CA CYS A 197 14.18 -7.40 -5.53
C CYS A 197 12.85 -7.88 -6.14
N LEU A 198 12.94 -8.74 -7.16
CA LEU A 198 11.81 -9.50 -7.72
C LEU A 198 12.08 -10.97 -7.41
N THR A 199 11.40 -11.51 -6.41
CA THR A 199 11.95 -12.65 -5.65
C THR A 199 11.75 -14.02 -6.31
N ASN A 200 10.67 -14.24 -7.09
CA ASN A 200 10.33 -15.53 -7.77
C ASN A 200 8.98 -15.51 -8.52
#